data_AF-A0A222MXD9-F1
#
_entry.id   AF-A0A222MXD9-F1
#
_cell.length_a   1.000
_cell.length_b   1.000
_cell.length_c   1.000
_cell.angle_alpha   90.00
_cell.angle_beta   90.00
_cell.angle_gamma   90.00
#
_symmetry.space_group_name_H-M   'P 1'
#
loop_
_entity.id
_entity.type
_entity.pdbx_description
1 polymer ?
#
loop_
_entity_poly.entity_id
_entity_poly.type
_entity_poly.pdbx_seq_one_letter_code
_entity_poly.pdbx_strand_id
1 'polypeptide(L)'
;MSDKLEWKDKHIIFFKHSGLKDMIEQEGYVLDENLEELAKQSNDDVFVFLELLEKNKLFKQACDFLVYALHKRVMIWWLYSCELELLKELKELELKESKDKKDNSFAMPQWFDELIAKAKENAKEAQKEFEKKQGELEAEIEKLKARHKELEAQVEPEILAEFNFIKENIYKEIEKETGIYLPKYQEELIEKAKNPVFEDEYENSDLKKEMDKLKAKLDENKKEIEEQLELYFPKKDEAKHKARINNALNSIYAWIVSPDEENSKKVFESASGIEGDAEGLLALSTFYAYGNLNLQGELFVKAPNALVSNTAKAALVKLSLEKGERKPKQRYELFFKMGLDIAYGKDNWEESLSKDKAPHELILMQERKEVKNTRFRGDEDE
;
A
#
# COMPACT_ATOMS: atom_id res chain seq x y z
N MET A 1 57.73 11.70 -8.17
CA MET A 1 57.19 12.16 -6.86
C MET A 1 55.90 12.95 -7.10
N SER A 2 54.88 12.32 -7.66
CA SER A 2 53.56 12.91 -7.95
C SER A 2 52.46 12.41 -7.00
N ASP A 3 52.74 11.43 -6.13
CA ASP A 3 51.77 10.78 -5.23
C ASP A 3 51.49 11.54 -3.92
N LYS A 4 51.64 12.87 -3.90
CA LYS A 4 51.44 13.65 -2.67
C LYS A 4 50.51 14.85 -2.85
N LEU A 5 49.56 14.79 -3.79
CA LEU A 5 48.60 15.88 -4.00
C LEU A 5 47.13 15.47 -3.92
N GLU A 6 46.79 14.21 -3.62
CA GLU A 6 45.39 13.79 -3.42
C GLU A 6 44.69 14.53 -2.26
N TRP A 7 45.45 15.11 -1.32
CA TRP A 7 44.91 15.91 -0.22
C TRP A 7 44.56 17.36 -0.61
N LYS A 8 45.04 17.86 -1.76
CA LYS A 8 44.64 19.18 -2.29
C LYS A 8 43.28 19.14 -3.02
N ASP A 9 42.78 17.96 -3.35
CA ASP A 9 41.53 17.81 -4.11
C ASP A 9 40.30 17.59 -3.21
N LYS A 10 40.47 17.55 -1.88
CA LYS A 10 39.38 17.45 -0.90
C LYS A 10 39.14 18.75 -0.14
N HIS A 11 39.22 19.89 -0.82
CA HIS A 11 38.70 21.12 -0.25
C HIS A 11 37.18 21.07 -0.30
N ILE A 12 36.52 20.93 0.85
CA ILE A 12 35.08 21.15 0.94
C ILE A 12 34.86 22.65 0.80
N ILE A 13 34.23 23.04 -0.30
CA ILE A 13 34.10 24.44 -0.71
C ILE A 13 33.00 25.13 0.09
N PHE A 14 32.00 24.37 0.54
CA PHE A 14 30.73 24.94 1.00
C PHE A 14 30.47 24.87 2.51
N PHE A 15 31.51 24.65 3.32
CA PHE A 15 31.38 24.76 4.78
C PHE A 15 31.50 26.21 5.22
N LYS A 16 30.58 26.61 6.11
CA LYS A 16 30.56 27.97 6.67
C LYS A 16 31.75 28.23 7.58
N HIS A 17 32.10 27.23 8.39
CA HIS A 17 33.10 27.31 9.45
C HIS A 17 34.03 26.10 9.37
N SER A 18 35.31 26.29 9.68
CA SER A 18 36.28 25.21 9.80
C SER A 18 36.33 24.60 11.20
N GLY A 19 35.88 25.36 12.21
CA GLY A 19 35.92 25.00 13.62
C GLY A 19 34.61 24.41 14.15
N LEU A 20 34.67 23.34 14.93
CA LEU A 20 33.48 22.75 15.59
C LEU A 20 32.90 23.70 16.66
N LYS A 21 33.73 24.49 17.35
CA LYS A 21 33.26 25.52 18.29
C LYS A 21 32.46 26.61 17.60
N ASP A 22 32.92 27.09 16.44
CA ASP A 22 32.19 28.09 15.65
C ASP A 22 30.82 27.55 15.24
N MET A 23 30.73 26.26 14.89
CA MET A 23 29.46 25.61 14.60
C MET A 23 28.49 25.63 15.80
N ILE A 24 29.00 25.40 17.01
CA ILE A 24 28.19 25.41 18.23
C ILE A 24 27.75 26.85 18.57
N GLU A 25 28.68 27.80 18.56
CA GLU A 25 28.42 29.17 19.01
C GLU A 25 27.62 30.00 17.99
N GLN A 26 27.94 29.90 16.70
CA GLN A 26 27.39 30.78 15.67
C GLN A 26 26.18 30.17 14.93
N GLU A 27 26.19 28.84 14.73
CA GLU A 27 25.10 28.14 14.03
C GLU A 27 24.10 27.49 15.00
N GLY A 28 24.43 27.44 16.30
CA GLY A 28 23.58 26.84 17.33
C GLY A 28 23.51 25.33 17.22
N TYR A 29 24.58 24.69 16.74
CA TYR A 29 24.67 23.23 16.73
C TYR A 29 24.75 22.70 18.17
N VAL A 30 23.86 21.77 18.52
CA VAL A 30 23.85 21.12 19.83
C VAL A 30 24.58 19.78 19.71
N LEU A 31 25.75 19.69 20.33
CA LEU A 31 26.53 18.45 20.40
C LEU A 31 25.86 17.47 21.37
N ASP A 32 25.59 16.26 20.89
CA ASP A 32 25.06 15.15 21.70
C ASP A 32 26.18 14.66 22.66
N GLU A 33 25.82 14.35 23.91
CA GLU A 33 26.73 13.82 24.94
C GLU A 33 27.52 12.60 24.42
N ASN A 34 26.87 11.76 23.62
CA ASN A 34 27.49 10.56 23.03
C ASN A 34 28.58 10.87 21.98
N LEU A 35 28.66 12.11 21.50
CA LEU A 35 29.62 12.56 20.50
C LEU A 35 30.77 13.37 21.09
N GLU A 36 30.77 13.66 22.39
CA GLU A 36 31.80 14.48 23.03
C GLU A 36 33.21 13.91 22.86
N GLU A 37 33.38 12.59 22.99
CA GLU A 37 34.68 11.95 22.82
C GLU A 37 35.19 12.10 21.39
N LEU A 38 34.31 11.94 20.40
CA LEU A 38 34.64 12.12 18.98
C LEU A 38 34.94 13.59 18.67
N ALA A 39 34.20 14.52 19.26
CA ALA A 39 34.45 15.96 19.14
C ALA A 39 35.82 16.33 19.71
N LYS A 40 36.21 15.79 20.87
CA LYS A 40 37.56 15.99 21.44
C LYS A 40 38.64 15.41 20.53
N GLN A 41 38.42 14.23 19.96
CA GLN A 41 39.35 13.60 19.01
C GLN A 41 39.52 14.40 17.72
N SER A 42 38.49 15.13 17.28
CA SER A 42 38.55 15.96 16.08
C SER A 42 39.47 17.18 16.22
N ASN A 43 39.88 17.53 17.44
CA ASN A 43 40.71 18.70 17.74
C ASN A 43 40.13 19.99 17.11
N ASP A 44 38.81 20.17 17.23
CA ASP A 44 38.04 21.31 16.71
C ASP A 44 37.91 21.36 15.17
N ASP A 45 38.40 20.36 14.43
CA ASP A 45 38.30 20.32 12.97
C ASP A 45 36.99 19.64 12.51
N VAL A 46 36.16 20.40 11.79
CA VAL A 46 34.87 19.95 11.23
C VAL A 46 35.01 18.75 10.28
N PHE A 47 36.09 18.68 9.50
CA PHE A 47 36.33 17.57 8.58
C PHE A 47 36.69 16.31 9.32
N VAL A 48 37.62 16.41 10.28
CA VAL A 48 38.02 15.26 11.10
C VAL A 48 36.82 14.75 11.89
N PHE A 49 35.97 15.65 12.39
CA PHE A 49 34.74 15.26 13.09
C PHE A 49 33.79 14.47 12.17
N LEU A 50 33.57 14.94 10.94
CA LEU A 50 32.76 14.23 9.95
C LEU A 50 33.33 12.87 9.54
N GLU A 51 34.63 12.77 9.32
CA GLU A 51 35.30 11.50 9.03
C GLU A 51 35.17 10.50 10.19
N LEU A 52 35.25 10.99 11.44
CA LEU A 52 35.01 10.17 12.62
C LEU A 52 33.56 9.67 12.68
N LEU A 53 32.56 10.51 12.35
CA LEU A 53 31.16 10.09 12.30
C LEU A 53 30.93 9.03 11.21
N GLU A 54 31.50 9.23 10.02
CA GLU A 54 31.43 8.26 8.91
C GLU A 54 32.08 6.93 9.29
N LYS A 55 33.30 6.96 9.84
CA LYS A 55 34.05 5.76 10.26
C LYS A 55 33.29 4.95 11.30
N ASN A 56 32.56 5.60 12.20
CA ASN A 56 31.70 4.96 13.20
C ASN A 56 30.30 4.62 12.68
N LYS A 57 30.01 4.85 11.38
CA LYS A 57 28.71 4.62 10.73
C LYS A 57 27.55 5.37 11.40
N LEU A 58 27.84 6.53 11.98
CA LEU A 58 26.86 7.41 12.63
C LEU A 58 26.23 8.37 11.62
N PHE A 59 25.68 7.83 10.53
CA PHE A 59 25.22 8.62 9.37
C PHE A 59 24.09 9.60 9.70
N LYS A 60 23.20 9.26 10.64
CA LYS A 60 22.16 10.20 11.08
C LYS A 60 22.78 11.43 11.73
N GLN A 61 23.72 11.24 12.65
CA GLN A 61 24.44 12.32 13.33
C GLN A 61 25.30 13.12 12.35
N ALA A 62 25.93 12.44 11.39
CA ALA A 62 26.70 13.07 10.33
C ALA A 62 25.84 13.98 9.44
N CYS A 63 24.67 13.49 9.03
CA CYS A 63 23.66 14.29 8.34
C CYS A 63 23.16 15.46 9.19
N ASP A 64 22.79 15.21 10.45
CA ASP A 64 22.34 16.24 11.39
C ASP A 64 23.39 17.36 11.50
N PHE A 65 24.68 17.02 11.59
CA PHE A 65 25.78 17.97 11.63
C PHE A 65 25.96 18.72 10.29
N LEU A 66 25.89 18.00 9.17
CA LEU A 66 26.07 18.57 7.83
C LEU A 66 25.04 19.68 7.52
N VAL A 67 23.81 19.54 8.02
CA VAL A 67 22.77 20.56 7.92
C VAL A 67 23.24 21.91 8.49
N TYR A 68 23.96 21.91 9.61
CA TYR A 68 24.48 23.17 10.18
C TYR A 68 25.71 23.65 9.40
N ALA A 69 26.61 22.72 9.04
CA ALA A 69 27.91 23.02 8.45
C ALA A 69 27.84 23.65 7.07
N LEU A 70 26.87 23.22 6.24
CA LEU A 70 26.71 23.71 4.87
C LEU A 70 26.17 25.14 4.81
N HIS A 71 26.65 25.92 3.83
CA HIS A 71 25.99 27.17 3.44
C HIS A 71 24.50 26.96 3.14
N LYS A 72 23.65 27.89 3.58
CA LYS A 72 22.18 27.70 3.57
C LYS A 72 21.62 27.30 2.20
N ARG A 73 22.05 27.95 1.12
CA ARG A 73 21.62 27.63 -0.24
C ARG A 73 22.00 26.20 -0.65
N VAL A 74 23.23 25.80 -0.32
CA VAL A 74 23.78 24.46 -0.61
C VAL A 74 23.08 23.39 0.22
N MET A 75 22.81 23.68 1.49
CA MET A 75 22.00 22.82 2.36
C MET A 75 20.60 22.59 1.80
N ILE A 76 19.91 23.64 1.34
CA ILE A 76 18.59 23.51 0.72
C ILE A 76 18.66 22.70 -0.57
N TRP A 77 19.66 22.93 -1.43
CA TRP A 77 19.89 22.12 -2.64
C TRP A 77 20.12 20.63 -2.30
N TRP A 78 20.90 20.35 -1.27
CA TRP A 78 21.14 18.98 -0.82
C TRP A 78 19.85 18.30 -0.35
N LEU A 79 19.06 18.95 0.51
CA LEU A 79 17.79 18.38 0.97
C LEU A 79 16.78 18.20 -0.18
N TYR A 80 16.72 19.15 -1.10
CA TYR A 80 15.95 19.03 -2.33
C TYR A 80 16.42 17.82 -3.16
N SER A 81 17.73 17.59 -3.27
CA SER A 81 18.28 16.42 -3.98
C SER A 81 17.92 15.10 -3.28
N CYS A 82 17.90 15.07 -1.94
CA CYS A 82 17.42 13.93 -1.16
C CYS A 82 15.93 13.63 -1.43
N GLU A 83 15.09 14.67 -1.55
CA GLU A 83 13.69 14.54 -1.96
C GLU A 83 13.58 13.96 -3.38
N LEU A 84 14.38 14.45 -4.35
CA LEU A 84 14.39 13.88 -5.70
C LEU A 84 14.72 12.39 -5.72
N GLU A 85 15.67 11.96 -4.89
CA GLU A 85 16.05 10.55 -4.77
C GLU A 85 14.93 9.71 -4.16
N LEU A 86 14.21 10.25 -3.17
CA LEU A 86 13.03 9.61 -2.60
C LEU A 86 11.89 9.50 -3.64
N LEU A 87 11.64 10.55 -4.41
CA LEU A 87 10.63 10.54 -5.48
C LEU A 87 10.94 9.48 -6.56
N LYS A 88 12.22 9.29 -6.91
CA LYS A 88 12.64 8.19 -7.80
C LYS A 88 12.36 6.82 -7.17
N GLU A 89 12.72 6.63 -5.90
CA GLU A 89 12.50 5.38 -5.16
C GLU A 89 11.01 5.02 -5.08
N LEU A 90 10.15 5.98 -4.73
CA LEU A 90 8.70 5.81 -4.68
C LEU A 90 8.13 5.42 -6.04
N LYS A 91 8.58 6.07 -7.11
CA LYS A 91 8.14 5.76 -8.46
C LYS A 91 8.57 4.37 -8.92
N GLU A 92 9.79 3.96 -8.61
CA GLU A 92 10.27 2.60 -8.92
C GLU A 92 9.44 1.53 -8.21
N LEU A 93 8.97 1.81 -6.99
CA LEU A 93 8.05 0.94 -6.28
C LEU A 93 6.66 0.89 -6.92
N GLU A 94 6.07 2.02 -7.29
CA GLU A 94 4.79 2.04 -8.01
C GLU A 94 4.85 1.23 -9.32
N LEU A 95 5.99 1.29 -10.03
CA LEU A 95 6.24 0.51 -11.23
C LEU A 95 6.41 -1.00 -10.95
N LYS A 96 6.97 -1.39 -9.79
CA LYS A 96 7.04 -2.80 -9.37
C LYS A 96 5.65 -3.32 -8.97
N GLU A 97 4.91 -2.58 -8.14
CA GLU A 97 3.57 -2.96 -7.69
C GLU A 97 2.55 -3.07 -8.84
N SER A 98 2.65 -2.20 -9.85
CA SER A 98 1.79 -2.27 -11.04
C SER A 98 2.11 -3.46 -11.96
N LYS A 99 3.35 -3.97 -11.95
CA LYS A 99 3.71 -5.22 -12.62
C LYS A 99 3.21 -6.43 -11.82
N ASP A 100 3.38 -6.41 -10.50
CA ASP A 100 2.93 -7.52 -9.65
C ASP A 100 1.40 -7.65 -9.61
N LYS A 101 0.65 -6.55 -9.76
CA LYS A 101 -0.81 -6.59 -9.93
C LYS A 101 -1.28 -7.24 -11.24
N LYS A 102 -0.43 -7.36 -12.26
CA LYS A 102 -0.75 -8.10 -13.50
C LYS A 102 -0.54 -9.61 -13.35
N ASP A 103 0.31 -10.04 -12.42
CA ASP A 103 0.61 -11.46 -12.16
C ASP A 103 -0.04 -12.01 -10.87
N ASN A 104 -0.66 -11.17 -10.05
CA ASN A 104 -1.50 -11.61 -8.93
C ASN A 104 -2.88 -12.12 -9.38
N SER A 105 -2.91 -13.11 -10.27
CA SER A 105 -3.85 -14.21 -10.02
C SER A 105 -3.35 -14.87 -8.76
N PHE A 106 -4.09 -14.77 -7.66
CA PHE A 106 -3.81 -15.49 -6.41
C PHE A 106 -3.62 -16.97 -6.74
N ALA A 107 -2.37 -17.39 -6.96
CA ALA A 107 -2.02 -18.78 -7.14
C ALA A 107 -2.22 -19.40 -5.77
N MET A 108 -3.31 -20.14 -5.64
CA MET A 108 -3.61 -20.87 -4.41
C MET A 108 -2.39 -21.67 -4.00
N PRO A 109 -2.04 -21.69 -2.71
CA PRO A 109 -0.97 -22.54 -2.22
C PRO A 109 -1.18 -23.98 -2.69
N GLN A 110 -0.11 -24.66 -3.12
CA GLN A 110 -0.19 -26.02 -3.67
C GLN A 110 -0.92 -27.02 -2.75
N TRP A 111 -0.81 -26.83 -1.43
CA TRP A 111 -1.52 -27.66 -0.45
C TRP A 111 -3.06 -27.53 -0.53
N PHE A 112 -3.58 -26.41 -1.03
CA PHE A 112 -5.01 -26.19 -1.22
C PHE A 112 -5.53 -26.89 -2.48
N ASP A 113 -4.75 -26.89 -3.56
CA ASP A 113 -5.05 -27.66 -4.77
C ASP A 113 -5.01 -29.17 -4.49
N GLU A 114 -4.06 -29.62 -3.67
CA GLU A 114 -4.01 -31.01 -3.17
C GLU A 114 -5.24 -31.37 -2.32
N LEU A 115 -5.75 -30.44 -1.52
CA LEU A 115 -6.96 -30.63 -0.71
C LEU A 115 -8.22 -30.70 -1.59
N ILE A 116 -8.33 -29.84 -2.60
CA ILE A 116 -9.43 -29.90 -3.58
C ILE A 116 -9.36 -31.22 -4.37
N ALA A 117 -8.16 -31.65 -4.79
CA ALA A 117 -7.98 -32.90 -5.51
C ALA A 117 -8.40 -34.11 -4.68
N LYS A 118 -7.96 -34.19 -3.41
CA LYS A 118 -8.37 -35.25 -2.47
C LYS A 118 -9.88 -35.23 -2.18
N ALA A 119 -10.47 -34.05 -2.02
CA ALA A 119 -11.92 -33.93 -1.82
C ALA A 119 -12.71 -34.42 -3.04
N LYS A 120 -12.22 -34.14 -4.26
CA LYS A 120 -12.83 -34.61 -5.52
C LYS A 120 -12.64 -36.11 -5.74
N GLU A 121 -11.50 -36.69 -5.35
CA GLU A 121 -11.30 -38.14 -5.39
C GLU A 121 -12.24 -38.86 -4.42
N ASN A 122 -12.31 -38.41 -3.16
CA ASN A 122 -13.21 -38.98 -2.16
C ASN A 122 -14.70 -38.86 -2.58
N ALA A 123 -15.08 -37.74 -3.21
CA ALA A 123 -16.44 -37.56 -3.74
C ALA A 123 -16.75 -38.53 -4.90
N LYS A 124 -15.78 -38.78 -5.79
CA LYS A 124 -15.94 -39.75 -6.88
C LYS A 124 -16.02 -41.19 -6.38
N GLU A 125 -15.26 -41.54 -5.33
CA GLU A 125 -15.34 -42.86 -4.70
C GLU A 125 -16.69 -43.06 -4.00
N ALA A 126 -17.16 -42.07 -3.23
CA ALA A 126 -18.47 -42.12 -2.57
C ALA A 126 -19.61 -42.22 -3.60
N GLN A 127 -19.52 -41.51 -4.72
CA GLN A 127 -20.53 -41.56 -5.78
C GLN A 127 -20.55 -42.93 -6.48
N LYS A 128 -19.38 -43.53 -6.76
CA LYS A 128 -19.32 -44.90 -7.29
C LYS A 128 -19.87 -45.95 -6.32
N GLU A 129 -19.63 -45.79 -5.02
CA GLU A 129 -20.17 -46.69 -4.00
C GLU A 129 -21.70 -46.56 -3.88
N PHE A 130 -22.22 -45.33 -4.01
CA PHE A 130 -23.65 -45.06 -4.05
C PHE A 130 -24.32 -45.67 -5.29
N GLU A 131 -23.78 -45.45 -6.48
CA GLU A 131 -24.29 -46.04 -7.74
C GLU A 131 -24.29 -47.58 -7.68
N LYS A 132 -23.24 -48.18 -7.08
CA LYS A 132 -23.18 -49.62 -6.87
C LYS A 132 -24.29 -50.12 -5.94
N LYS A 133 -24.48 -49.48 -4.78
CA LYS A 133 -25.55 -49.86 -3.83
C LYS A 133 -26.95 -49.63 -4.41
N GLN A 134 -27.12 -48.58 -5.21
CA GLN A 134 -28.36 -48.33 -5.93
C GLN A 134 -28.66 -49.45 -6.94
N GLY A 135 -27.67 -49.88 -7.72
CA GLY A 135 -27.82 -51.01 -8.65
C GLY A 135 -28.10 -52.35 -7.95
N GLU A 136 -27.48 -52.61 -6.79
CA GLU A 136 -27.77 -53.80 -5.96
C GLU A 136 -29.22 -53.80 -5.47
N LEU A 137 -29.71 -52.64 -4.99
CA LEU A 137 -31.09 -52.47 -4.51
C LEU A 137 -32.11 -52.64 -5.65
N GLU A 138 -31.86 -52.05 -6.82
CA GLU A 138 -32.74 -52.21 -7.99
C GLU A 138 -32.83 -53.67 -8.44
N ALA A 139 -31.71 -54.41 -8.42
CA ALA A 139 -31.70 -55.84 -8.75
C ALA A 139 -32.49 -56.69 -7.73
N GLU A 140 -32.46 -56.33 -6.44
CA GLU A 140 -33.22 -57.02 -5.40
C GLU A 140 -34.73 -56.72 -5.50
N ILE A 141 -35.10 -55.48 -5.83
CA ILE A 141 -36.48 -55.08 -6.13
C ILE A 141 -37.04 -55.89 -7.31
N GLU A 142 -36.28 -56.04 -8.40
CA GLU A 142 -36.73 -56.83 -9.55
C GLU A 142 -36.89 -58.32 -9.22
N LYS A 143 -36.00 -58.89 -8.39
CA LYS A 143 -36.18 -60.27 -7.88
C LYS A 143 -37.45 -60.42 -7.05
N LEU A 144 -37.76 -59.44 -6.19
CA LEU A 144 -38.98 -59.45 -5.38
C LEU A 144 -40.24 -59.32 -6.24
N LYS A 145 -40.24 -58.46 -7.26
CA LYS A 145 -41.35 -58.36 -8.22
C LYS A 145 -41.57 -59.65 -9.00
N ALA A 146 -40.50 -60.30 -9.46
CA ALA A 146 -40.59 -61.57 -10.16
C ALA A 146 -41.19 -62.66 -9.26
N ARG A 147 -40.72 -62.77 -8.01
CA ARG A 147 -41.24 -63.72 -7.02
C ARG A 147 -42.71 -63.43 -6.65
N HIS A 148 -43.09 -62.16 -6.54
CA HIS A 148 -44.48 -61.76 -6.31
C HIS A 148 -45.39 -62.25 -7.45
N LYS A 149 -44.96 -62.05 -8.70
CA LYS A 149 -45.71 -62.47 -9.89
C LYS A 149 -45.84 -64.00 -10.00
N GLU A 150 -44.80 -64.74 -9.60
CA GLU A 150 -44.85 -66.20 -9.51
C GLU A 150 -45.83 -66.68 -8.44
N LEU A 151 -45.86 -66.02 -7.28
CA LEU A 151 -46.81 -66.33 -6.21
C LEU A 151 -48.26 -66.00 -6.63
N GLU A 152 -48.48 -64.87 -7.30
CA GLU A 152 -49.81 -64.51 -7.84
C GLU A 152 -50.32 -65.55 -8.84
N ALA A 153 -49.43 -66.12 -9.67
CA ALA A 153 -49.80 -67.17 -10.63
C ALA A 153 -50.17 -68.52 -9.97
N GLN A 154 -49.79 -68.74 -8.71
CA GLN A 154 -50.13 -69.95 -7.95
C GLN A 154 -51.47 -69.84 -7.20
N VAL A 155 -52.03 -68.63 -7.10
CA VAL A 155 -53.31 -68.39 -6.42
C VAL A 155 -54.46 -68.53 -7.43
N GLU A 156 -55.54 -69.19 -7.03
CA GLU A 156 -56.73 -69.31 -7.87
C GLU A 156 -57.29 -67.92 -8.24
N PRO A 157 -57.67 -67.68 -9.51
CA PRO A 157 -58.08 -66.35 -9.99
C PRO A 157 -59.26 -65.76 -9.22
N GLU A 158 -60.17 -66.59 -8.72
CA GLU A 158 -61.35 -66.18 -7.96
C GLU A 158 -60.97 -65.62 -6.59
N ILE A 159 -60.04 -66.27 -5.89
CA ILE A 159 -59.51 -65.82 -4.58
C ILE A 159 -58.71 -64.53 -4.77
N LEU A 160 -57.94 -64.42 -5.85
CA LEU A 160 -57.17 -63.21 -6.17
C LEU A 160 -58.09 -62.02 -6.46
N ALA A 161 -59.21 -62.24 -7.16
CA ALA A 161 -60.20 -61.20 -7.44
C ALA A 161 -60.90 -60.71 -6.16
N GLU A 162 -61.29 -61.62 -5.26
CA GLU A 162 -61.90 -61.26 -3.98
C GLU A 162 -60.91 -60.52 -3.07
N PHE A 163 -59.66 -60.97 -3.01
CA PHE A 163 -58.60 -60.30 -2.26
C PHE A 163 -58.34 -58.88 -2.78
N ASN A 164 -58.22 -58.71 -4.10
CA ASN A 164 -58.03 -57.38 -4.70
C ASN A 164 -59.22 -56.45 -4.45
N PHE A 165 -60.45 -56.98 -4.47
CA PHE A 165 -61.65 -56.22 -4.12
C PHE A 165 -61.64 -55.75 -2.66
N ILE A 166 -61.28 -56.63 -1.72
CA ILE A 166 -61.15 -56.27 -0.29
C ILE A 166 -60.04 -55.24 -0.10
N LYS A 167 -58.88 -55.45 -0.73
CA LYS A 167 -57.72 -54.55 -0.68
C LYS A 167 -58.07 -53.14 -1.17
N GLU A 168 -58.79 -53.03 -2.27
CA GLU A 168 -59.23 -51.75 -2.83
C GLU A 168 -60.23 -51.03 -1.92
N ASN A 169 -61.14 -51.78 -1.28
CA ASN A 169 -62.07 -51.19 -0.30
C ASN A 169 -61.34 -50.69 0.95
N ILE A 170 -60.33 -51.41 1.43
CA ILE A 170 -59.49 -50.98 2.54
C ILE A 170 -58.74 -49.69 2.18
N TYR A 171 -58.17 -49.59 0.97
CA TYR A 171 -57.50 -48.37 0.53
C TYR A 171 -58.43 -47.17 0.45
N LYS A 172 -59.66 -47.36 -0.03
CA LYS A 172 -60.67 -46.29 -0.06
C LYS A 172 -61.13 -45.88 1.34
N GLU A 173 -61.20 -46.79 2.29
CA GLU A 173 -61.58 -46.44 3.66
C GLU A 173 -60.45 -45.68 4.37
N ILE A 174 -59.18 -46.08 4.15
CA ILE A 174 -58.02 -45.31 4.64
C ILE A 174 -57.96 -43.93 3.98
N GLU A 175 -58.30 -43.82 2.69
CA GLU A 175 -58.37 -42.53 1.99
C GLU A 175 -59.45 -41.63 2.60
N LYS A 176 -60.61 -42.16 3.01
CA LYS A 176 -61.63 -41.37 3.71
C LYS A 176 -61.15 -40.85 5.07
N GLU A 177 -60.42 -41.66 5.82
CA GLU A 177 -59.94 -41.27 7.16
C GLU A 177 -58.73 -40.34 7.13
N THR A 178 -57.80 -40.57 6.20
CA THR A 178 -56.50 -39.87 6.16
C THR A 178 -56.39 -38.83 5.04
N GLY A 179 -57.30 -38.87 4.06
CA GLY A 179 -57.24 -38.07 2.84
C GLY A 179 -56.19 -38.56 1.82
N ILE A 180 -55.55 -39.72 2.07
CA ILE A 180 -54.43 -40.23 1.26
C ILE A 180 -54.79 -41.58 0.65
N TYR A 181 -54.79 -41.65 -0.69
CA TYR A 181 -54.90 -42.93 -1.40
C TYR A 181 -53.52 -43.62 -1.44
N LEU A 182 -53.39 -44.73 -0.70
CA LEU A 182 -52.11 -45.41 -0.48
C LEU A 182 -51.32 -45.73 -1.76
N PRO A 183 -51.93 -46.30 -2.82
CA PRO A 183 -51.19 -46.60 -4.05
C PRO A 183 -50.56 -45.37 -4.70
N LYS A 184 -51.31 -44.26 -4.77
CA LYS A 184 -50.81 -43.00 -5.33
C LYS A 184 -49.70 -42.39 -4.46
N TYR A 185 -49.84 -42.49 -3.14
CA TYR A 185 -48.81 -42.02 -2.21
C TYR A 185 -47.51 -42.84 -2.32
N GLN A 186 -47.60 -44.16 -2.56
CA GLN A 186 -46.43 -44.99 -2.83
C GLN A 186 -45.71 -44.58 -4.11
N GLU A 187 -46.45 -44.26 -5.18
CA GLU A 187 -45.87 -43.74 -6.43
C GLU A 187 -45.17 -42.39 -6.20
N GLU A 188 -45.82 -41.46 -5.47
CA GLU A 188 -45.24 -40.16 -5.12
C GLU A 188 -43.97 -40.29 -4.25
N LEU A 189 -43.92 -41.24 -3.31
CA LEU A 189 -42.73 -41.51 -2.51
C LEU A 189 -41.58 -42.07 -3.35
N ILE A 190 -41.88 -42.97 -4.30
CA ILE A 190 -40.88 -43.51 -5.23
C ILE A 190 -40.35 -42.39 -6.15
N GLU A 191 -41.20 -41.47 -6.59
CA GLU A 191 -40.80 -40.33 -7.41
C GLU A 191 -39.95 -39.32 -6.63
N LYS A 192 -40.32 -39.02 -5.37
CA LYS A 192 -39.51 -38.19 -4.47
C LYS A 192 -38.18 -38.84 -4.10
N ALA A 193 -38.14 -40.16 -3.93
CA ALA A 193 -36.89 -40.89 -3.68
C ALA A 193 -35.94 -40.88 -4.89
N LYS A 194 -36.47 -40.76 -6.12
CA LYS A 194 -35.67 -40.61 -7.35
C LYS A 194 -35.05 -39.21 -7.48
N ASN A 195 -35.68 -38.19 -6.91
CA ASN A 195 -35.21 -36.80 -6.92
C ASN A 195 -35.24 -36.23 -5.50
N PRO A 196 -34.25 -36.56 -4.64
CA PRO A 196 -34.19 -36.00 -3.29
C PRO A 196 -33.93 -34.49 -3.38
N VAL A 197 -34.98 -33.70 -3.19
CA VAL A 197 -34.84 -32.27 -2.90
C VAL A 197 -34.54 -32.17 -1.41
N PHE A 198 -33.27 -31.99 -1.08
CA PHE A 198 -32.88 -31.56 0.27
C PHE A 198 -33.30 -30.09 0.39
N GLU A 199 -34.45 -29.82 0.98
CA GLU A 199 -34.76 -28.46 1.44
C GLU A 199 -33.79 -28.16 2.60
N ASP A 200 -32.77 -27.34 2.32
CA ASP A 200 -31.86 -26.83 3.33
C ASP A 200 -32.65 -25.97 4.34
N GLU A 201 -33.11 -26.58 5.43
CA GLU A 201 -33.76 -25.90 6.57
C GLU A 201 -32.89 -24.76 7.16
N TYR A 202 -31.61 -24.71 6.79
CA TYR A 202 -30.68 -23.65 7.14
C TYR A 202 -31.12 -22.26 6.67
N GLU A 203 -31.77 -22.15 5.49
CA GLU A 203 -32.16 -20.87 4.92
C GLU A 203 -33.26 -20.15 5.72
N ASN A 204 -34.13 -20.88 6.40
CA ASN A 204 -35.22 -20.33 7.21
C ASN A 204 -34.97 -20.39 8.72
N SER A 205 -33.80 -20.89 9.14
CA SER A 205 -33.45 -21.05 10.55
C SER A 205 -33.37 -19.70 11.28
N ASP A 206 -33.79 -19.67 12.54
CA ASP A 206 -33.71 -18.47 13.39
C ASP A 206 -32.26 -18.01 13.59
N LEU A 207 -31.31 -18.94 13.51
CA LEU A 207 -29.88 -18.69 13.55
C LEU A 207 -29.39 -17.85 12.35
N LYS A 208 -29.86 -18.13 11.13
CA LYS A 208 -29.51 -17.32 9.94
C LYS A 208 -30.12 -15.91 10.05
N LYS A 209 -31.36 -15.81 10.54
CA LYS A 209 -32.02 -14.51 10.81
C LYS A 209 -31.28 -13.69 11.86
N GLU A 210 -30.78 -14.31 12.93
CA GLU A 210 -29.94 -13.63 13.93
C GLU A 210 -28.58 -13.23 13.36
N MET A 211 -27.95 -14.08 12.56
CA MET A 211 -26.71 -13.75 11.86
C MET A 211 -26.89 -12.57 10.89
N ASP A 212 -27.96 -12.55 10.13
CA ASP A 212 -28.24 -11.47 9.17
C ASP A 212 -28.56 -10.16 9.90
N LYS A 213 -29.26 -10.22 11.04
CA LYS A 213 -29.46 -9.07 11.94
C LYS A 213 -28.15 -8.55 12.51
N LEU A 214 -27.24 -9.43 12.93
CA LEU A 214 -25.93 -9.04 13.46
C LEU A 214 -25.05 -8.45 12.37
N LYS A 215 -25.05 -9.01 11.15
CA LYS A 215 -24.35 -8.44 10.00
C LYS A 215 -24.89 -7.06 9.64
N ALA A 216 -26.21 -6.89 9.59
CA ALA A 216 -26.82 -5.59 9.31
C ALA A 216 -26.42 -4.53 10.36
N LYS A 217 -26.44 -4.88 11.66
CA LYS A 217 -25.96 -3.98 12.73
C LYS A 217 -24.47 -3.67 12.61
N LEU A 218 -23.65 -4.64 12.22
CA LEU A 218 -22.22 -4.44 12.04
C LEU A 218 -21.95 -3.50 10.86
N ASP A 219 -22.71 -3.62 9.78
CA ASP A 219 -22.59 -2.74 8.60
C ASP A 219 -23.14 -1.33 8.89
N GLU A 220 -24.20 -1.20 9.68
CA GLU A 220 -24.71 0.08 10.17
C GLU A 220 -23.67 0.79 11.06
N ASN A 221 -23.12 0.09 12.05
CA ASN A 221 -22.06 0.62 12.91
C ASN A 221 -20.80 1.01 12.10
N LYS A 222 -20.43 0.24 11.07
CA LYS A 222 -19.31 0.61 10.18
C LYS A 222 -19.59 1.91 9.44
N LYS A 223 -20.80 2.08 8.91
CA LYS A 223 -21.19 3.33 8.24
C LYS A 223 -21.18 4.51 9.20
N GLU A 224 -21.73 4.35 10.41
CA GLU A 224 -21.67 5.41 11.43
C GLU A 224 -20.23 5.78 11.80
N ILE A 225 -19.33 4.79 11.93
CA ILE A 225 -17.91 5.03 12.18
C ILE A 225 -17.25 5.73 10.99
N GLU A 226 -17.55 5.33 9.75
CA GLU A 226 -17.03 5.97 8.54
C GLU A 226 -17.53 7.42 8.41
N GLU A 227 -18.80 7.69 8.67
CA GLU A 227 -19.38 9.03 8.65
C GLU A 227 -18.80 9.93 9.75
N GLN A 228 -18.64 9.41 10.98
CA GLN A 228 -17.97 10.14 12.05
C GLN A 228 -16.51 10.41 11.70
N LEU A 229 -15.79 9.43 11.14
CA LEU A 229 -14.41 9.61 10.70
C LEU A 229 -14.30 10.67 9.60
N GLU A 230 -15.22 10.71 8.63
CA GLU A 230 -15.23 11.74 7.58
C GLU A 230 -15.56 13.13 8.14
N LEU A 231 -16.44 13.23 9.14
CA LEU A 231 -16.77 14.49 9.80
C LEU A 231 -15.57 15.06 10.59
N TYR A 232 -14.86 14.20 11.33
CA TYR A 232 -13.71 14.60 12.13
C TYR A 232 -12.41 14.72 11.31
N PHE A 233 -12.27 13.94 10.25
CA PHE A 233 -11.11 13.88 9.36
C PHE A 233 -11.58 13.88 7.90
N PRO A 234 -11.94 15.06 7.35
CA PRO A 234 -12.33 15.15 5.95
C PRO A 234 -11.23 14.56 5.09
N LYS A 235 -11.60 13.66 4.16
CA LYS A 235 -10.65 13.03 3.23
C LYS A 235 -9.83 14.13 2.56
N LYS A 236 -8.51 14.12 2.78
CA LYS A 236 -7.59 15.02 2.09
C LYS A 236 -7.79 14.78 0.59
N ASP A 237 -8.15 15.82 -0.14
CA ASP A 237 -8.17 15.80 -1.60
C ASP A 237 -6.73 15.54 -2.07
N GLU A 238 -6.43 14.29 -2.42
CA GLU A 238 -5.09 13.84 -2.80
C GLU A 238 -4.55 14.59 -4.02
N ALA A 239 -5.43 14.96 -4.97
CA ALA A 239 -5.03 15.71 -6.15
C ALA A 239 -4.61 17.14 -5.78
N LYS A 240 -5.40 17.80 -4.92
CA LYS A 240 -5.05 19.13 -4.39
C LYS A 240 -3.80 19.09 -3.52
N HIS A 241 -3.60 18.01 -2.75
CA HIS A 241 -2.40 17.80 -1.95
C HIS A 241 -1.15 17.64 -2.81
N LYS A 242 -1.18 16.77 -3.82
CA LYS A 242 -0.09 16.59 -4.79
C LYS A 242 0.23 17.89 -5.54
N ALA A 243 -0.79 18.66 -5.91
CA ALA A 243 -0.60 19.97 -6.53
C ALA A 243 0.12 20.96 -5.60
N ARG A 244 -0.21 20.96 -4.30
CA ARG A 244 0.49 21.78 -3.30
C ARG A 244 1.96 21.38 -3.13
N ILE A 245 2.24 20.08 -3.05
CA ILE A 245 3.61 19.55 -3.00
C ILE A 245 4.40 20.02 -4.22
N ASN A 246 3.85 19.86 -5.44
CA ASN A 246 4.52 20.30 -6.67
C ASN A 246 4.78 21.80 -6.69
N ASN A 247 3.81 22.61 -6.23
CA ASN A 247 4.00 24.06 -6.12
C ASN A 247 5.11 24.41 -5.11
N ALA A 248 5.19 23.70 -3.99
CA ALA A 248 6.25 23.90 -3.01
C ALA A 248 7.63 23.55 -3.60
N LEU A 249 7.77 22.41 -4.29
CA LEU A 249 9.01 22.03 -4.95
C LEU A 249 9.43 23.04 -6.05
N ASN A 250 8.47 23.56 -6.81
CA ASN A 250 8.71 24.63 -7.78
C ASN A 250 9.24 25.91 -7.11
N SER A 251 8.59 26.35 -6.03
CA SER A 251 9.01 27.54 -5.28
C SER A 251 10.39 27.35 -4.64
N ILE A 252 10.66 26.17 -4.05
CA ILE A 252 11.97 25.83 -3.48
C ILE A 252 13.04 25.90 -4.56
N TYR A 253 12.81 25.28 -5.72
CA TYR A 253 13.76 25.31 -6.82
C TYR A 253 13.99 26.73 -7.35
N ALA A 254 12.94 27.53 -7.51
CA ALA A 254 13.06 28.93 -7.91
C ALA A 254 13.93 29.73 -6.93
N TRP A 255 13.77 29.49 -5.61
CA TRP A 255 14.62 30.09 -4.60
C TRP A 255 16.07 29.57 -4.64
N ILE A 256 16.28 28.27 -4.91
CA ILE A 256 17.62 27.72 -5.09
C ILE A 256 18.32 28.38 -6.27
N VAL A 257 17.61 28.72 -7.34
CA VAL A 257 18.17 29.41 -8.52
C VAL A 257 18.41 30.90 -8.22
N SER A 258 17.43 31.57 -7.62
CA SER A 258 17.47 32.99 -7.26
C SER A 258 17.00 33.19 -5.81
N PRO A 259 17.93 33.19 -4.83
CA PRO A 259 17.58 33.36 -3.42
C PRO A 259 17.30 34.84 -3.13
N ASP A 260 16.09 35.28 -3.48
CA ASP A 260 15.58 36.63 -3.25
C ASP A 260 14.34 36.62 -2.34
N GLU A 261 13.92 37.81 -1.88
CA GLU A 261 12.82 37.96 -0.93
C GLU A 261 11.48 37.54 -1.54
N GLU A 262 11.28 37.79 -2.84
CA GLU A 262 10.04 37.43 -3.53
C GLU A 262 9.88 35.91 -3.60
N ASN A 263 10.93 35.20 -3.98
CA ASN A 263 10.94 33.74 -4.01
C ASN A 263 10.84 33.16 -2.60
N SER A 264 11.47 33.77 -1.59
CA SER A 264 11.27 33.35 -0.19
C SER A 264 9.80 33.47 0.25
N LYS A 265 9.09 34.55 -0.10
CA LYS A 265 7.66 34.71 0.21
C LYS A 265 6.80 33.66 -0.52
N LYS A 266 7.06 33.42 -1.80
CA LYS A 266 6.37 32.35 -2.58
C LYS A 266 6.57 30.97 -1.96
N VAL A 267 7.77 30.68 -1.49
CA VAL A 267 8.07 29.43 -0.77
C VAL A 267 7.21 29.31 0.49
N PHE A 268 7.14 30.36 1.31
CA PHE A 268 6.31 30.36 2.52
C PHE A 268 4.82 30.15 2.22
N GLU A 269 4.29 30.84 1.22
CA GLU A 269 2.91 30.68 0.78
C GLU A 269 2.64 29.24 0.29
N SER A 270 3.57 28.66 -0.46
CA SER A 270 3.45 27.29 -0.98
C SER A 270 3.56 26.20 0.11
N ALA A 271 4.18 26.50 1.24
CA ALA A 271 4.27 25.59 2.38
C ALA A 271 2.94 25.45 3.15
N SER A 272 2.03 26.41 2.97
CA SER A 272 0.78 26.48 3.74
C SER A 272 -0.13 25.28 3.45
N GLY A 273 -0.46 24.52 4.49
CA GLY A 273 -1.31 23.33 4.42
C GLY A 273 -0.59 22.04 4.02
N ILE A 274 0.75 22.02 3.98
CA ILE A 274 1.59 20.82 3.83
C ILE A 274 2.74 20.80 4.86
N GLU A 275 2.62 21.56 5.96
CA GLU A 275 3.68 21.73 6.97
C GLU A 275 4.06 20.44 7.70
N GLY A 276 3.20 19.41 7.62
CA GLY A 276 3.44 18.07 8.18
C GLY A 276 4.23 17.12 7.27
N ASP A 277 4.44 17.51 6.01
CA ASP A 277 5.14 16.73 4.99
C ASP A 277 6.61 17.17 4.87
N ALA A 278 7.45 16.35 4.23
CA ALA A 278 8.88 16.63 4.11
C ALA A 278 9.13 17.89 3.28
N GLU A 279 8.37 18.05 2.20
CA GLU A 279 8.44 19.17 1.25
C GLU A 279 7.98 20.47 1.88
N GLY A 280 6.96 20.42 2.75
CA GLY A 280 6.51 21.58 3.51
C GLY A 280 7.55 22.04 4.54
N LEU A 281 8.18 21.10 5.27
CA LEU A 281 9.28 21.41 6.16
C LEU A 281 10.49 21.97 5.40
N LEU A 282 10.81 21.39 4.24
CA LEU A 282 11.87 21.90 3.37
C LEU A 282 11.56 23.32 2.87
N ALA A 283 10.31 23.60 2.48
CA ALA A 283 9.86 24.93 2.10
C ALA A 283 10.00 25.91 3.28
N LEU A 284 9.59 25.54 4.49
CA LEU A 284 9.76 26.40 5.67
C LEU A 284 11.25 26.66 5.98
N SER A 285 12.11 25.65 5.90
CA SER A 285 13.56 25.83 6.06
C SER A 285 14.13 26.77 5.01
N THR A 286 13.67 26.64 3.75
CA THR A 286 14.05 27.50 2.63
C THR A 286 13.61 28.95 2.86
N PHE A 287 12.38 29.16 3.34
CA PHE A 287 11.93 30.49 3.75
C PHE A 287 12.81 31.05 4.88
N TYR A 288 13.10 30.30 5.93
CA TYR A 288 13.95 30.80 7.03
C TYR A 288 15.40 31.05 6.62
N ALA A 289 15.88 30.44 5.53
CA ALA A 289 17.25 30.62 5.07
C ALA A 289 17.56 32.08 4.67
N TYR A 290 16.58 32.79 4.08
CA TYR A 290 16.74 34.14 3.53
C TYR A 290 15.55 35.07 3.76
N GLY A 291 14.38 34.53 4.06
CA GLY A 291 13.13 35.26 4.23
C GLY A 291 13.12 36.19 5.45
N ASN A 292 12.37 37.28 5.31
CA ASN A 292 12.05 38.20 6.38
C ASN A 292 10.90 37.63 7.23
N LEU A 293 11.16 37.39 8.52
CA LEU A 293 10.12 36.92 9.45
C LEU A 293 8.99 37.96 9.64
N ASN A 294 9.27 39.23 9.35
CA ASN A 294 8.28 40.30 9.34
C ASN A 294 7.64 40.42 7.95
N LEU A 295 6.70 39.52 7.65
CA LEU A 295 6.11 39.37 6.30
C LEU A 295 5.43 40.65 5.75
N GLN A 296 4.96 41.55 6.63
CA GLN A 296 4.19 42.74 6.26
C GLN A 296 4.84 44.06 6.68
N GLY A 297 5.96 44.03 7.40
CA GLY A 297 6.58 45.24 7.94
C GLY A 297 7.89 45.60 7.24
N GLU A 298 8.26 46.88 7.36
CA GLU A 298 9.49 47.43 6.77
C GLU A 298 10.76 46.97 7.49
N LEU A 299 10.65 46.56 8.76
CA LEU A 299 11.79 46.07 9.54
C LEU A 299 12.16 44.65 9.11
N PHE A 300 13.36 44.48 8.57
CA PHE A 300 13.91 43.17 8.24
C PHE A 300 14.31 42.39 9.49
N VAL A 301 13.64 41.27 9.75
CA VAL A 301 13.93 40.36 10.86
C VAL A 301 14.44 39.03 10.30
N LYS A 302 15.75 38.80 10.45
CA LYS A 302 16.39 37.55 10.01
C LYS A 302 16.03 36.40 10.96
N ALA A 303 15.76 35.23 10.40
CA ALA A 303 15.56 34.03 11.20
C ALA A 303 16.87 33.61 11.92
N PRO A 304 16.78 33.13 13.18
CA PRO A 304 17.92 32.53 13.86
C PRO A 304 18.50 31.36 13.06
N ASN A 305 19.83 31.23 13.00
CA ASN A 305 20.49 30.18 12.21
C ASN A 305 20.03 28.77 12.61
N ALA A 306 19.92 28.52 13.92
CA ALA A 306 19.45 27.25 14.45
C ALA A 306 18.03 26.90 13.98
N LEU A 307 17.15 27.89 13.76
CA LEU A 307 15.79 27.63 13.27
C LEU A 307 15.83 27.03 11.86
N VAL A 308 16.64 27.60 10.96
CA VAL A 308 16.82 27.09 9.59
C VAL A 308 17.28 25.63 9.62
N SER A 309 18.35 25.36 10.37
CA SER A 309 18.97 24.05 10.47
C SER A 309 18.08 23.02 11.17
N ASN A 310 17.35 23.42 12.22
CA ASN A 310 16.42 22.54 12.93
C ASN A 310 15.25 22.12 12.03
N THR A 311 14.69 23.04 11.25
CA THR A 311 13.62 22.73 10.30
C THR A 311 14.14 21.84 9.16
N ALA A 312 15.35 22.11 8.65
CA ALA A 312 16.02 21.25 7.67
C ALA A 312 16.25 19.83 8.19
N LYS A 313 16.73 19.70 9.43
CA LYS A 313 16.89 18.42 10.12
C LYS A 313 15.55 17.68 10.26
N ALA A 314 14.47 18.38 10.60
CA ALA A 314 13.13 17.78 10.67
C ALA A 314 12.68 17.26 9.30
N ALA A 315 12.90 18.02 8.21
CA ALA A 315 12.63 17.58 6.85
C ALA A 315 13.43 16.31 6.52
N LEU A 316 14.73 16.28 6.85
CA LEU A 316 15.58 15.11 6.61
C LEU A 316 15.12 13.86 7.39
N VAL A 317 14.69 14.03 8.63
CA VAL A 317 14.10 12.94 9.41
C VAL A 317 12.84 12.42 8.72
N LYS A 318 11.96 13.31 8.26
CA LYS A 318 10.74 12.93 7.54
C LYS A 318 11.06 12.15 6.25
N LEU A 319 11.96 12.66 5.41
CA LEU A 319 12.47 11.99 4.21
C LEU A 319 12.99 10.58 4.51
N SER A 320 13.76 10.45 5.60
CA SER A 320 14.35 9.16 5.99
C SER A 320 13.32 8.12 6.43
N LEU A 321 12.15 8.55 6.90
CA LEU A 321 11.09 7.71 7.44
C LEU A 321 9.94 7.46 6.46
N GLU A 322 9.91 8.16 5.34
CA GLU A 322 8.86 8.01 4.33
C GLU A 322 8.81 6.58 3.77
N LYS A 323 7.69 6.16 3.18
CA LYS A 323 7.61 4.81 2.61
C LYS A 323 8.63 4.65 1.48
N GLY A 324 9.21 3.46 1.34
CA GLY A 324 10.09 3.14 0.23
C GLY A 324 10.86 1.83 0.40
N GLU A 325 11.74 1.52 -0.53
CA GLU A 325 12.51 0.27 -0.59
C GLU A 325 13.66 0.27 0.42
N ARG A 326 14.29 1.43 0.63
CA ARG A 326 15.45 1.55 1.52
C ARG A 326 15.01 1.75 2.96
N LYS A 327 15.68 1.06 3.89
CA LYS A 327 15.47 1.28 5.32
C LYS A 327 16.02 2.66 5.75
N PRO A 328 15.51 3.29 6.82
CA PRO A 328 15.95 4.61 7.25
C PRO A 328 17.47 4.75 7.42
N LYS A 329 18.14 3.75 8.01
CA LYS A 329 19.61 3.74 8.18
C LYS A 329 20.37 3.81 6.84
N GLN A 330 19.88 3.09 5.83
CA GLN A 330 20.49 3.09 4.49
C GLN A 330 20.23 4.42 3.78
N ARG A 331 19.07 5.04 4.00
CA ARG A 331 18.80 6.38 3.47
C ARG A 331 19.69 7.44 4.08
N TYR A 332 19.93 7.41 5.40
CA TYR A 332 20.89 8.34 6.00
C TYR A 332 22.29 8.19 5.42
N GLU A 333 22.76 6.96 5.18
CA GLU A 333 24.04 6.74 4.51
C GLU A 333 24.07 7.32 3.09
N LEU A 334 23.00 7.12 2.31
CA LEU A 334 22.88 7.68 0.96
C LEU A 334 22.85 9.22 0.99
N PHE A 335 21.98 9.80 1.81
CA PHE A 335 21.83 11.24 1.97
C PHE A 335 23.13 11.88 2.45
N PHE A 336 23.86 11.22 3.35
CA PHE A 336 25.17 11.68 3.80
C PHE A 336 26.17 11.76 2.66
N LYS A 337 26.29 10.69 1.84
CA LYS A 337 27.18 10.67 0.68
C LYS A 337 26.82 11.75 -0.35
N MET A 338 25.53 11.91 -0.65
CA MET A 338 25.05 12.99 -1.52
C MET A 338 25.41 14.36 -0.97
N GLY A 339 25.23 14.56 0.34
CA GLY A 339 25.57 15.81 1.01
C GLY A 339 27.06 16.11 0.96
N LEU A 340 27.93 15.11 1.13
CA LEU A 340 29.37 15.26 0.94
C LEU A 340 29.73 15.60 -0.50
N ASP A 341 29.19 14.89 -1.49
CA ASP A 341 29.47 15.18 -2.91
C ASP A 341 29.08 16.61 -3.29
N ILE A 342 27.94 17.09 -2.79
CA ILE A 342 27.51 18.50 -2.93
C ILE A 342 28.45 19.43 -2.17
N ALA A 343 28.89 19.08 -0.96
CA ALA A 343 29.83 19.88 -0.17
C ALA A 343 31.18 20.07 -0.88
N TYR A 344 31.65 19.04 -1.60
CA TYR A 344 32.82 19.09 -2.48
C TYR A 344 32.56 19.83 -3.81
N GLY A 345 31.31 20.20 -4.09
CA GLY A 345 30.92 20.87 -5.33
C GLY A 345 30.89 19.97 -6.57
N LYS A 346 30.78 18.65 -6.39
CA LYS A 346 30.62 17.69 -7.50
C LYS A 346 29.22 17.73 -8.12
N ASP A 347 28.22 18.05 -7.32
CA ASP A 347 26.83 18.18 -7.74
C ASP A 347 26.32 19.58 -7.35
N ASN A 348 25.81 20.30 -8.34
CA ASN A 348 25.27 21.64 -8.21
C ASN A 348 24.04 21.81 -9.13
N TRP A 349 23.31 22.90 -8.97
CA TRP A 349 22.09 23.16 -9.76
C TRP A 349 22.38 23.74 -11.17
N GLU A 350 23.64 23.90 -11.59
CA GLU A 350 24.00 24.51 -12.89
C GLU A 350 23.59 23.63 -14.06
N GLU A 351 23.80 22.31 -13.96
CA GLU A 351 23.33 21.37 -14.99
C GLU A 351 21.80 21.42 -15.16
N SER A 352 21.08 21.69 -14.08
CA SER A 352 19.61 21.79 -14.12
C SER A 352 19.17 23.05 -14.85
N LEU A 353 19.89 24.16 -14.66
CA LEU A 353 19.64 25.41 -15.39
C LEU A 353 19.82 25.22 -16.90
N SER A 354 20.77 24.41 -17.34
CA SER A 354 20.99 24.15 -18.77
C SER A 354 19.83 23.41 -19.46
N LYS A 355 18.95 22.77 -18.70
CA LYS A 355 17.84 21.93 -19.20
C LYS A 355 16.49 22.67 -19.25
N ASP A 356 16.45 23.95 -18.88
CA ASP A 356 15.26 24.82 -18.82
C ASP A 356 14.06 24.24 -18.05
N LYS A 357 14.29 23.24 -17.19
CA LYS A 357 13.24 22.55 -16.42
C LYS A 357 13.74 22.18 -15.04
N ALA A 358 12.84 22.26 -14.05
CA ALA A 358 13.15 21.86 -12.70
C ALA A 358 13.34 20.32 -12.62
N PRO A 359 14.33 19.82 -11.86
CA PRO A 359 14.63 18.39 -11.80
C PRO A 359 13.45 17.49 -11.39
N HIS A 360 12.61 17.94 -10.44
CA HIS A 360 11.45 17.17 -9.99
C HIS A 360 10.40 17.01 -11.09
N GLU A 361 10.24 18.00 -11.98
CA GLU A 361 9.31 17.89 -13.11
C GLU A 361 9.69 16.76 -14.05
N LEU A 362 10.98 16.51 -14.27
CA LEU A 362 11.45 15.42 -15.13
C LEU A 362 11.08 14.04 -14.56
N ILE A 363 11.07 13.91 -13.24
CA ILE A 363 10.69 12.67 -12.54
C ILE A 363 9.17 12.48 -12.64
N LEU A 364 8.40 13.54 -12.40
CA LEU A 364 6.93 13.50 -12.42
C LEU A 364 6.37 13.36 -13.85
N MET A 365 6.97 14.01 -14.86
CA MET A 365 6.48 14.00 -16.25
C MET A 365 6.59 12.66 -16.98
N GLN A 366 7.41 11.70 -16.53
CA GLN A 366 7.49 10.41 -17.25
C GLN A 366 6.21 9.57 -17.12
N GLU A 367 5.19 10.04 -16.40
CA GLU A 367 3.81 9.54 -16.46
C GLU A 367 3.17 9.70 -17.86
N ARG A 368 3.63 10.65 -18.69
CA ARG A 368 3.02 10.98 -19.99
C ARG A 368 3.75 10.39 -21.20
N LYS A 369 4.33 9.19 -21.11
CA LYS A 369 4.70 8.46 -22.34
C LYS A 369 3.44 7.88 -22.98
N GLU A 370 2.88 8.67 -23.89
CA GLU A 370 2.03 8.32 -25.02
C GLU A 370 1.30 6.98 -24.90
N VAL A 371 0.08 7.02 -24.36
CA VAL A 371 -0.98 6.15 -24.91
C VAL A 371 -1.15 6.62 -26.35
N LYS A 372 -0.39 6.04 -27.28
CA LYS A 372 -0.68 6.15 -28.71
C LYS A 372 -2.09 5.63 -28.87
N ASN A 373 -3.02 6.57 -29.03
CA ASN A 373 -4.42 6.30 -29.23
C ASN A 373 -4.55 5.65 -30.62
N THR A 374 -4.43 4.32 -30.69
CA THR A 374 -4.54 3.54 -31.93
C THR A 374 -5.97 3.49 -32.47
N ARG A 375 -6.92 4.22 -31.87
CA ARG A 375 -8.32 4.27 -32.28
C ARG A 375 -8.63 5.16 -33.48
N PHE A 376 -7.66 5.91 -34.02
CA PHE A 376 -7.84 6.79 -35.18
C PHE A 376 -6.80 6.53 -36.28
N ARG A 377 -6.61 5.26 -36.66
CA ARG A 377 -6.24 4.94 -38.04
C ARG A 377 -7.47 4.33 -38.67
N GLY A 378 -8.26 5.19 -39.31
CA GLY A 378 -9.32 4.76 -40.18
C GLY A 378 -8.74 3.90 -41.29
N ASP A 379 -9.45 2.81 -41.56
CA ASP A 379 -9.36 2.05 -42.79
C ASP A 379 -9.51 3.01 -43.97
N GLU A 380 -8.46 3.14 -44.78
CA GLU A 380 -8.57 3.49 -46.19
C GLU A 380 -8.11 2.27 -46.96
N ASP A 381 -9.02 1.31 -47.11
CA ASP A 381 -9.03 0.34 -48.20
C ASP A 381 -10.39 0.50 -48.90
N GLU A 382 -10.43 1.34 -49.93
CA GLU A 382 -11.28 1.19 -51.13
C GLU A 382 -10.74 2.02 -52.30
#